data_AF-A0A969TK71-F1
#
_entry.id   AF-A0A969TK71-F1
#
_cell.length_a   1.000
_cell.length_b   1.000
_cell.length_c   1.000
_cell.angle_alpha   90.00
_cell.angle_beta   90.00
_cell.angle_gamma   90.00
#
_symmetry.space_group_name_H-M   'P 1'
#
loop_
_entity.id
_entity.type
_entity.pdbx_description
1 polymer ?
#
loop_
_entity_poly.entity_id
_entity_poly.type
_entity_poly.pdbx_seq_one_letter_code
_entity_poly.pdbx_strand_id
1 'polypeptide(L)'
;MFSSLKQELQTQPWLPILAAGVVMGVTMVLTEIIPMAALVFAGSLESFLPVGISMTMLSAAVVGSVLAMRSSFVGLIAFPLAEQVTILGAMAGAIAQSMPATATREDTLLTIIVAIALSSLLTGAFLFALGHFKLGELIRFLPYPVVGGFLAGIGFFDHQW
;
A
#
# COMPACT_ATOMS: atom_id res chain seq x y z
N MET A 1 -10.15 -13.87 21.49
CA MET A 1 -9.59 -12.67 20.85
C MET A 1 -9.39 -11.54 21.86
N PHE A 2 -10.44 -10.99 22.50
CA PHE A 2 -10.24 -9.94 23.51
C PHE A 2 -9.55 -10.42 24.81
N SER A 3 -9.76 -11.67 25.20
CA SER A 3 -9.07 -12.28 26.36
C SER A 3 -7.58 -12.52 26.11
N SER A 4 -7.20 -12.94 24.90
CA SER A 4 -5.80 -13.17 24.50
C SER A 4 -5.03 -11.84 24.35
N LEU A 5 -5.65 -10.81 23.76
CA LEU A 5 -5.09 -9.44 23.70
C LEU A 5 -4.77 -8.89 25.08
N LYS A 6 -5.70 -9.06 26.05
CA LYS A 6 -5.49 -8.61 27.43
C LYS A 6 -4.33 -9.34 28.11
N GLN A 7 -4.13 -10.61 27.77
CA GLN A 7 -3.06 -11.46 28.33
C GLN A 7 -1.68 -11.16 27.69
N GLU A 8 -1.64 -10.85 26.39
CA GLU A 8 -0.42 -10.38 25.70
C GLU A 8 -0.01 -8.99 26.19
N LEU A 9 -0.96 -8.07 26.34
CA LEU A 9 -0.71 -6.72 26.90
C LEU A 9 -0.21 -6.76 28.35
N GLN A 10 -0.55 -7.81 29.10
CA GLN A 10 -0.10 -8.00 30.49
C GLN A 10 1.29 -8.64 30.60
N THR A 11 1.74 -9.38 29.58
CA THR A 11 2.99 -10.15 29.64
C THR A 11 4.14 -9.50 28.87
N GLN A 12 3.86 -8.62 27.92
CA GLN A 12 4.90 -8.01 27.09
C GLN A 12 5.35 -6.61 27.58
N PRO A 13 6.63 -6.26 27.39
CA PRO A 13 7.12 -4.92 27.71
C PRO A 13 6.57 -3.93 26.68
N TRP A 14 5.60 -3.10 27.11
CA TRP A 14 4.89 -2.14 26.26
C TRP A 14 5.80 -1.03 25.70
N LEU A 15 6.83 -0.63 26.44
CA LEU A 15 7.73 0.46 26.04
C LEU A 15 8.56 0.09 24.78
N PRO A 16 9.24 -1.07 24.70
CA PRO A 16 9.87 -1.56 23.47
C PRO A 16 8.91 -1.68 22.28
N ILE A 17 7.67 -2.11 22.49
CA ILE A 17 6.68 -2.28 21.41
C ILE A 17 6.28 -0.92 20.84
N LEU A 18 5.99 0.05 21.71
CA LEU A 18 5.70 1.42 21.28
C LEU A 18 6.91 2.05 20.59
N ALA A 19 8.11 1.87 21.14
CA ALA A 19 9.34 2.36 20.53
C ALA A 19 9.55 1.76 19.14
N ALA A 20 9.37 0.45 18.98
CA ALA A 20 9.47 -0.23 17.69
C ALA A 20 8.39 0.26 16.70
N GLY A 21 7.15 0.46 17.16
CA GLY A 21 6.08 1.00 16.33
C GLY A 21 6.34 2.43 15.87
N VAL A 22 6.89 3.29 16.73
CA VAL A 22 7.28 4.67 16.36
C VAL A 22 8.43 4.66 15.37
N VAL A 23 9.50 3.89 15.65
CA VAL A 23 10.65 3.78 14.73
C VAL A 23 10.19 3.25 13.38
N MET A 24 9.38 2.20 13.35
CA MET A 24 8.82 1.65 12.12
C MET A 24 7.97 2.68 11.38
N GLY A 25 7.06 3.36 12.07
CA GLY A 25 6.20 4.39 11.46
C GLY A 25 7.01 5.53 10.84
N VAL A 26 8.04 6.01 11.53
CA VAL A 26 8.93 7.06 11.00
C VAL A 26 9.68 6.56 9.78
N THR A 27 10.29 5.37 9.84
CA THR A 27 10.98 4.76 8.70
C THR A 27 10.04 4.63 7.51
N MET A 28 8.84 4.08 7.71
CA MET A 28 7.86 3.91 6.64
C MET A 28 7.44 5.23 5.99
N VAL A 29 7.24 6.29 6.78
CA VAL A 29 6.90 7.60 6.22
C VAL A 29 8.02 8.10 5.30
N LEU A 30 9.26 7.99 5.77
CA LEU A 30 10.43 8.53 5.07
C LEU A 30 10.87 7.69 3.86
N THR A 31 10.86 6.36 3.98
CA THR A 31 11.39 5.45 2.95
C THR A 31 10.32 4.96 1.98
N GLU A 32 9.07 4.81 2.43
CA GLU A 32 8.01 4.24 1.61
C GLU A 32 6.99 5.29 1.19
N ILE A 33 6.33 5.96 2.14
CA ILE A 33 5.13 6.76 1.84
C ILE A 33 5.46 7.96 0.95
N ILE A 34 6.50 8.73 1.28
CA ILE A 34 6.89 9.91 0.51
C ILE A 34 7.37 9.52 -0.91
N PRO A 35 8.32 8.57 -1.08
CA PRO A 35 8.77 8.17 -2.41
C PRO A 35 7.65 7.56 -3.27
N MET A 36 6.77 6.74 -2.68
CA MET A 36 5.66 6.15 -3.43
C MET A 36 4.63 7.20 -3.86
N ALA A 37 4.35 8.21 -3.03
CA ALA A 37 3.51 9.33 -3.47
C ALA A 37 4.17 10.13 -4.61
N ALA A 38 5.49 10.35 -4.54
CA ALA A 38 6.24 11.03 -5.58
C ALA A 38 6.21 10.28 -6.92
N LEU A 39 6.23 8.94 -6.90
CA LEU A 39 6.11 8.11 -8.11
C LEU A 39 4.76 8.30 -8.82
N VAL A 40 3.65 8.44 -8.08
CA VAL A 40 2.32 8.64 -8.68
C VAL A 40 2.15 10.06 -9.23
N PHE A 41 2.64 11.06 -8.48
CA PHE A 41 2.42 12.47 -8.77
C PHE A 41 3.63 13.15 -9.44
N ALA A 42 4.46 12.39 -10.16
CA ALA A 42 5.62 12.93 -10.86
C ALA A 42 5.26 13.82 -12.07
N GLY A 43 6.20 14.66 -12.50
CA GLY A 43 6.10 15.45 -13.73
C GLY A 43 4.98 16.48 -13.69
N SER A 44 4.04 16.44 -14.65
CA SER A 44 2.94 17.42 -14.75
C SER A 44 2.00 17.45 -13.53
N LEU A 45 2.07 16.43 -12.66
CA LEU A 45 1.26 16.29 -11.46
C LEU A 45 1.99 16.76 -10.18
N GLU A 46 3.23 17.22 -10.27
CA GLU A 46 4.09 17.53 -9.11
C GLU A 46 3.47 18.59 -8.19
N SER A 47 2.70 19.53 -8.75
CA SER A 47 1.96 20.53 -7.96
C SER A 47 0.95 19.93 -6.98
N PHE A 48 0.53 18.67 -7.19
CA PHE A 48 -0.39 17.93 -6.34
C PHE A 48 0.31 16.94 -5.41
N LEU A 49 1.64 16.90 -5.41
CA LEU A 49 2.41 16.01 -4.54
C LEU A 49 2.03 16.12 -3.05
N PRO A 50 1.79 17.32 -2.47
CA PRO A 50 1.34 17.42 -1.07
C PRO A 50 -0.01 16.71 -0.82
N VAL A 51 -0.91 16.74 -1.80
CA VAL A 51 -2.19 16.00 -1.75
C VAL A 51 -1.94 14.50 -1.82
N GLY A 52 -1.05 14.06 -2.71
CA GLY A 52 -0.63 12.66 -2.80
C GLY A 52 -0.07 12.11 -1.49
N ILE A 53 0.86 12.85 -0.86
CA ILE A 53 1.48 12.47 0.41
C ILE A 53 0.44 12.39 1.53
N SER A 54 -0.42 13.40 1.67
CA SER A 54 -1.46 13.39 2.71
C SER A 54 -2.46 12.25 2.52
N MET A 55 -2.84 11.95 1.28
CA MET A 55 -3.73 10.83 0.96
C MET A 55 -3.10 9.47 1.28
N THR A 56 -1.83 9.25 0.95
CA THR A 56 -1.14 7.99 1.26
C THR A 56 -0.87 7.84 2.76
N MET A 57 -0.54 8.92 3.46
CA MET A 57 -0.41 8.91 4.93
C MET A 57 -1.71 8.56 5.63
N LEU A 58 -2.83 9.17 5.21
CA LEU A 58 -4.15 8.86 5.76
C LEU A 58 -4.51 7.39 5.50
N SER A 59 -4.28 6.91 4.28
CA SER A 59 -4.50 5.51 3.92
C SER A 59 -3.67 4.56 4.80
N ALA A 60 -2.37 4.83 4.97
CA ALA A 60 -1.48 4.03 5.80
C ALA A 60 -1.96 3.97 7.27
N ALA A 61 -2.39 5.10 7.83
CA ALA A 61 -2.94 5.14 9.19
C ALA A 61 -4.22 4.30 9.32
N VAL A 62 -5.15 4.41 8.35
CA VAL A 62 -6.41 3.66 8.36
C VAL A 62 -6.17 2.17 8.17
N VAL A 63 -5.43 1.77 7.13
CA VAL A 63 -5.15 0.36 6.81
C VAL A 63 -4.32 -0.28 7.92
N GLY A 64 -3.28 0.39 8.39
CA GLY A 64 -2.45 -0.07 9.50
C GLY A 64 -3.27 -0.32 10.77
N SER A 65 -4.16 0.60 11.12
CA SER A 65 -5.06 0.43 12.28
C SER A 65 -6.02 -0.74 12.12
N VAL A 66 -6.63 -0.89 10.94
CA VAL A 66 -7.52 -2.01 10.64
C VAL A 66 -6.77 -3.34 10.76
N LEU A 67 -5.57 -3.44 10.18
CA LEU A 67 -4.77 -4.65 10.23
C LEU A 67 -4.25 -4.96 11.63
N ALA A 68 -3.80 -3.96 12.39
CA ALA A 68 -3.40 -4.14 13.78
C ALA A 68 -4.53 -4.75 14.64
N MET A 69 -5.79 -4.44 14.34
CA MET A 69 -6.95 -4.96 15.09
C MET A 69 -7.53 -6.27 14.53
N ARG A 70 -7.46 -6.49 13.22
CA ARG A 70 -8.19 -7.57 12.53
C ARG A 70 -7.28 -8.69 12.00
N SER A 71 -5.99 -8.44 11.87
CA SER A 71 -5.04 -9.42 11.34
C SER A 71 -4.88 -10.60 12.30
N SER A 72 -4.76 -11.79 11.73
CA SER A 72 -4.35 -13.00 12.47
C SER A 72 -2.82 -13.20 12.47
N PHE A 73 -2.07 -12.34 11.78
CA PHE A 73 -0.62 -12.37 11.68
C PHE A 73 0.01 -11.30 12.56
N VAL A 74 0.82 -11.76 13.53
CA VAL A 74 1.61 -10.90 14.42
C VAL A 74 2.73 -10.24 13.61
N GLY A 75 2.93 -8.93 13.81
CA GLY A 75 3.98 -8.18 13.11
C GLY A 75 3.70 -7.88 11.64
N LEU A 76 2.44 -8.00 11.19
CA LEU A 76 2.06 -7.59 9.85
C LEU A 76 2.27 -6.08 9.66
N ILE A 77 2.98 -5.74 8.59
CA ILE A 77 3.27 -4.37 8.19
C ILE A 77 2.66 -4.16 6.80
N ALA A 78 1.89 -3.08 6.62
CA ALA A 78 1.22 -2.79 5.36
C ALA A 78 1.64 -1.43 4.82
N PHE A 79 2.00 -1.43 3.54
CA PHE A 79 2.42 -0.25 2.80
C PHE A 79 2.20 -0.47 1.30
N PRO A 80 2.17 0.61 0.50
CA PRO A 80 2.10 0.51 -0.95
C PRO A 80 3.36 -0.14 -1.51
N LEU A 81 3.21 -1.10 -2.42
CA LEU A 81 4.34 -1.72 -3.12
C LEU A 81 4.69 -0.95 -4.40
N ALA A 82 5.98 -0.87 -4.73
CA ALA A 82 6.49 -0.07 -5.84
C ALA A 82 5.86 -0.42 -7.20
N GLU A 83 5.63 -1.71 -7.45
CA GLU A 83 5.06 -2.19 -8.70
C GLU A 83 3.61 -1.74 -8.88
N GLN A 84 2.84 -1.73 -7.79
CA GLN A 84 1.44 -1.28 -7.79
C GLN A 84 1.37 0.24 -8.00
N VAL A 85 2.23 0.97 -7.29
CA VAL A 85 2.32 2.42 -7.35
C VAL A 85 2.75 2.89 -8.74
N THR A 86 3.66 2.16 -9.40
CA THR A 86 4.11 2.46 -10.77
C THR A 86 2.96 2.38 -11.76
N ILE A 87 2.10 1.35 -11.64
CA ILE A 87 0.91 1.21 -12.49
C ILE A 87 -0.09 2.36 -12.24
N LEU A 88 -0.28 2.75 -10.97
CA LEU A 88 -1.13 3.89 -10.62
C LEU A 88 -0.58 5.22 -11.16
N GLY A 89 0.73 5.43 -11.13
CA GLY A 89 1.39 6.60 -11.72
C GLY A 89 1.22 6.66 -13.25
N ALA A 90 1.40 5.53 -13.94
CA ALA A 90 1.14 5.43 -15.38
C ALA A 90 -0.32 5.75 -15.72
N MET A 91 -1.27 5.23 -14.93
CA MET A 91 -2.69 5.55 -15.06
C MET A 91 -2.96 7.04 -14.83
N ALA A 92 -2.39 7.63 -13.78
CA ALA A 92 -2.55 9.05 -13.48
C ALA A 92 -2.03 9.94 -14.63
N GLY A 93 -0.86 9.60 -15.18
CA GLY A 93 -0.29 10.27 -16.35
C GLY A 93 -1.16 10.12 -17.61
N ALA A 94 -1.75 8.95 -17.83
CA ALA A 94 -2.67 8.72 -18.95
C ALA A 94 -3.99 9.50 -18.80
N ILE A 95 -4.52 9.60 -17.56
CA ILE A 95 -5.68 10.45 -17.26
C ILE A 95 -5.35 11.92 -17.54
N ALA A 96 -4.22 12.41 -17.04
CA ALA A 96 -3.80 13.80 -17.26
C ALA A 96 -3.65 14.14 -18.75
N GLN A 97 -3.17 13.21 -19.57
CA GLN A 97 -3.04 13.39 -21.03
C GLN A 97 -4.35 13.28 -21.81
N SER A 98 -5.36 12.60 -21.26
CA SER A 98 -6.67 12.41 -21.91
C SER A 98 -7.70 13.47 -21.53
N MET A 99 -7.35 14.38 -20.61
CA MET A 99 -8.23 15.47 -20.20
C MET A 99 -8.46 16.48 -21.34
N PRO A 100 -9.70 16.97 -21.52
CA PRO A 100 -9.98 18.00 -22.52
C PRO A 100 -9.27 19.30 -22.15
N ALA A 101 -8.93 20.12 -23.14
CA ALA A 101 -8.23 21.39 -22.92
C ALA A 101 -9.02 22.40 -22.05
N THR A 102 -10.33 22.18 -21.88
CA THR A 102 -11.21 22.97 -21.01
C THR A 102 -11.21 22.51 -19.55
N ALA A 103 -10.66 21.33 -19.24
CA ALA A 103 -10.61 20.81 -17.88
C ALA A 103 -9.65 21.64 -17.02
N THR A 104 -10.08 21.94 -15.79
CA THR A 104 -9.20 22.58 -14.82
C THR A 104 -8.21 21.56 -14.27
N ARG A 105 -7.12 22.02 -13.65
CA ARG A 105 -6.19 21.10 -12.99
C ARG A 105 -6.84 20.35 -11.83
N GLU A 106 -7.82 20.97 -11.18
CA GLU A 106 -8.58 20.36 -10.09
C GLU A 106 -9.47 19.20 -10.60
N ASP A 107 -10.12 19.37 -11.76
CA ASP A 107 -10.90 18.29 -12.39
C ASP A 107 -10.02 17.08 -12.72
N THR A 108 -8.81 17.32 -13.22
CA THR A 108 -7.81 16.28 -13.48
C THR A 108 -7.44 15.54 -12.19
N LEU A 109 -7.12 16.28 -11.12
CA LEU A 109 -6.77 15.70 -9.82
C LEU A 109 -7.91 14.85 -9.27
N LEU A 110 -9.14 15.37 -9.27
CA LEU A 110 -10.32 14.65 -8.79
C LEU A 110 -10.54 13.36 -9.58
N THR A 111 -10.38 13.39 -10.89
CA THR A 111 -10.50 12.20 -11.73
C THR A 111 -9.45 11.15 -11.37
N ILE A 112 -8.19 11.57 -11.15
CA ILE A 112 -7.12 10.67 -10.72
C ILE A 112 -7.45 10.03 -9.37
N ILE A 113 -7.88 10.83 -8.40
CA ILE A 113 -8.24 10.33 -7.05
C ILE A 113 -9.39 9.32 -7.14
N VAL A 114 -10.43 9.62 -7.93
CA VAL A 114 -11.57 8.71 -8.14
C VAL A 114 -11.12 7.42 -8.82
N ALA A 115 -10.24 7.49 -9.82
CA ALA A 115 -9.69 6.32 -10.49
C ALA A 115 -8.87 5.44 -9.52
N ILE A 116 -8.02 6.05 -8.68
CA ILE A 116 -7.26 5.35 -7.63
C ILE A 116 -8.22 4.71 -6.62
N ALA A 117 -9.26 5.41 -6.18
CA ALA A 117 -10.24 4.89 -5.23
C ALA A 117 -11.03 3.70 -5.80
N LEU A 118 -11.53 3.82 -7.04
CA LEU A 118 -12.28 2.76 -7.71
C LEU A 118 -11.41 1.52 -7.96
N SER A 119 -10.20 1.70 -8.49
CA SER A 119 -9.26 0.59 -8.70
C SER A 119 -8.89 -0.11 -7.38
N SER A 120 -8.67 0.65 -6.30
CA SER A 120 -8.40 0.11 -4.98
C SER A 120 -9.59 -0.66 -4.41
N LEU A 121 -10.81 -0.14 -4.54
CA LEU A 121 -12.04 -0.80 -4.07
C LEU A 121 -12.33 -2.08 -4.85
N LEU A 122 -12.19 -2.05 -6.18
CA LEU A 122 -12.37 -3.23 -7.03
C LEU A 122 -11.33 -4.31 -6.70
N THR A 123 -10.07 -3.91 -6.56
CA THR A 123 -8.99 -4.83 -6.16
C THR A 123 -9.25 -5.40 -4.77
N GLY A 124 -9.63 -4.56 -3.81
CA GLY A 124 -9.98 -4.98 -2.45
C GLY A 124 -11.17 -5.94 -2.42
N ALA A 125 -12.24 -5.66 -3.18
CA ALA A 125 -13.40 -6.54 -3.28
C ALA A 125 -13.03 -7.89 -3.92
N PHE A 126 -12.21 -7.87 -4.96
CA PHE A 126 -11.71 -9.08 -5.60
C PHE A 126 -10.86 -9.93 -4.66
N LEU A 127 -9.87 -9.33 -3.98
CA LEU A 127 -9.03 -10.01 -2.99
C LEU A 127 -9.84 -10.51 -1.79
N PHE A 128 -10.83 -9.74 -1.34
CA PHE A 128 -11.77 -10.16 -0.30
C PHE A 128 -12.57 -11.39 -0.72
N ALA A 129 -13.07 -11.42 -1.96
CA ALA A 129 -13.76 -12.60 -2.50
C ALA A 129 -12.83 -13.82 -2.55
N LEU A 130 -11.59 -13.67 -3.03
CA LEU A 130 -10.61 -14.76 -3.04
C LEU A 130 -10.34 -15.30 -1.62
N GLY A 131 -10.19 -14.41 -0.64
CA GLY A 131 -10.03 -14.78 0.76
C GLY A 131 -11.25 -15.49 1.34
N HIS A 132 -12.45 -14.99 1.03
CA HIS A 132 -13.73 -15.55 1.48
C HIS A 132 -13.93 -16.99 0.97
N PHE A 133 -13.59 -17.24 -0.30
CA PHE A 133 -13.66 -18.57 -0.91
C PHE A 133 -12.43 -19.45 -0.61
N LYS A 134 -11.49 -18.99 0.22
CA LYS A 134 -10.25 -19.71 0.59
C LYS A 134 -9.37 -20.11 -0.60
N LEU A 135 -9.44 -19.36 -1.71
CA LEU A 135 -8.63 -19.64 -2.90
C LEU A 135 -7.13 -19.43 -2.66
N GLY A 136 -6.73 -18.76 -1.59
CA GLY A 136 -5.32 -18.70 -1.16
C GLY A 136 -4.70 -20.07 -0.88
N GLU A 137 -5.50 -21.09 -0.57
CA GLU A 137 -5.01 -22.46 -0.35
C GLU A 137 -4.41 -23.07 -1.62
N LEU A 138 -4.69 -22.51 -2.81
CA LEU A 138 -4.11 -22.96 -4.07
C LEU A 138 -2.60 -22.68 -4.16
N ILE A 139 -2.06 -21.77 -3.34
CA ILE A 139 -0.63 -21.45 -3.34
C ILE A 139 0.24 -22.68 -3.02
N ARG A 140 -0.30 -23.68 -2.32
CA ARG A 140 0.42 -24.94 -2.01
C ARG A 140 0.73 -25.79 -3.23
N PHE A 141 0.10 -25.51 -4.38
CA PHE A 141 0.35 -26.22 -5.63
C PHE A 141 1.42 -25.57 -6.50
N LEU A 142 1.93 -24.38 -6.12
CA LEU A 142 3.01 -23.74 -6.85
C LEU A 142 4.34 -24.45 -6.58
N PRO A 143 5.07 -24.88 -7.62
CA PRO A 143 6.40 -25.46 -7.46
C PRO A 143 7.36 -24.44 -6.83
N TYR A 144 8.19 -24.88 -5.89
CA TYR A 144 9.23 -24.05 -5.27
C TYR A 144 10.12 -23.28 -6.27
N PRO A 145 10.51 -23.85 -7.44
CA PRO A 145 11.28 -23.10 -8.43
C PRO A 145 10.58 -21.84 -8.97
N VAL A 146 9.24 -21.83 -9.05
CA VAL A 146 8.48 -20.67 -9.54
C VAL A 146 8.52 -19.55 -8.51
N VAL A 147 8.29 -19.89 -7.23
CA VAL A 147 8.36 -18.92 -6.13
C VAL A 147 9.79 -18.39 -5.98
N GLY A 148 10.79 -19.28 -6.01
CA GLY A 148 12.20 -18.90 -5.90
C GLY A 148 12.67 -18.03 -7.07
N GLY A 149 12.27 -18.35 -8.30
CA GLY A 149 12.61 -17.55 -9.48
C GLY A 149 11.97 -16.16 -9.46
N PHE A 150 10.71 -16.06 -9.03
CA PHE A 150 10.02 -14.77 -8.88
C PHE A 150 10.69 -13.89 -7.81
N LEU A 151 10.97 -14.44 -6.63
CA LEU A 151 11.67 -13.71 -5.56
C LEU A 151 13.09 -13.30 -5.95
N ALA A 152 13.83 -14.18 -6.65
CA ALA A 152 15.15 -13.85 -7.17
C ALA A 152 15.09 -12.73 -8.22
N GLY A 153 14.03 -12.72 -9.04
CA GLY A 153 13.76 -11.65 -10.02
C GLY A 153 13.54 -10.30 -9.34
N ILE A 154 12.65 -10.25 -8.33
CA ILE A 154 12.42 -9.02 -7.54
C ILE A 154 13.74 -8.53 -6.94
N GLY A 155 14.48 -9.40 -6.24
CA GLY A 155 15.76 -9.02 -5.64
C GLY A 155 16.79 -8.52 -6.66
N PHE A 156 16.85 -9.12 -7.84
CA PHE A 156 17.77 -8.67 -8.89
C PHE A 156 17.44 -7.27 -9.41
N PHE A 157 16.15 -6.94 -9.60
CA PHE A 157 15.73 -5.63 -10.08
C PHE A 157 15.79 -4.55 -8.98
N ASP A 158 15.49 -4.90 -7.74
CA ASP A 158 15.61 -3.98 -6.59
C ASP A 158 17.07 -3.67 -6.24
N HIS A 159 18.01 -4.59 -6.51
CA HIS A 159 19.44 -4.34 -6.31
C HIS A 159 20.07 -3.33 -7.29
N GLN A 160 19.35 -2.92 -8.37
CA GLN A 160 19.89 -2.01 -9.39
C GLN A 160 19.59 -0.52 -9.14
N TRP A 161 19.08 -0.16 -7.96
CA TRP A 161 18.78 1.23 -7.57
C TRP A 161 19.49 1.64 -6.29
#